data_AF-A0ABD0S1L4-F1
#
_entry.id   AF-A0ABD0S1L4-F1
#
_cell.length_a   1.000
_cell.length_b   1.000
_cell.length_c   1.000
_cell.angle_alpha   90.00
_cell.angle_beta   90.00
_cell.angle_gamma   90.00
#
_symmetry.space_group_name_H-M   'P 1'
#
loop_
_entity.id
_entity.type
_entity.pdbx_description
1 polymer ?
#
loop_
_entity_poly.entity_id
_entity_poly.type
_entity_poly.pdbx_seq_one_letter_code
_entity_poly.pdbx_strand_id
1 'polypeptide(L)' 'IFNLMKFDSYTRFLKSYLYQECMLAEVEGRPLPDPYQVPSSPTSKHSTSSDRSNLSTPKK' A
#
# COMPACT_ATOMS: atom_id res chain seq x y z
N ILE A 1 -13.59 20.55 -3.69
CA ILE A 1 -12.75 19.46 -3.16
C ILE A 1 -11.41 19.29 -3.89
N PHE A 2 -11.37 19.34 -5.23
CA PHE A 2 -10.13 19.16 -6.01
C PHE A 2 -8.99 20.09 -5.57
N ASN A 3 -9.22 21.41 -5.49
CA ASN A 3 -8.19 22.36 -5.06
C ASN A 3 -7.70 22.09 -3.63
N LEU A 4 -8.61 21.72 -2.73
CA LEU A 4 -8.26 21.36 -1.36
C LEU A 4 -7.30 20.16 -1.36
N MET A 5 -7.63 19.08 -2.07
CA MET A 5 -6.75 17.91 -2.19
C MET A 5 -5.42 18.27 -2.87
N LYS A 6 -5.46 19.05 -3.95
CA LYS A 6 -4.27 19.46 -4.71
C LYS A 6 -3.25 20.22 -3.86
N PHE A 7 -3.71 21.11 -2.98
CA PHE A 7 -2.82 21.94 -2.16
C PHE A 7 -2.48 21.33 -0.80
N ASP A 8 -3.27 20.38 -0.32
CA ASP A 8 -3.05 19.73 0.98
C ASP A 8 -2.49 18.31 0.82
N SER A 9 -3.34 17.37 0.40
CA SER A 9 -3.02 15.94 0.42
C SER A 9 -2.16 15.47 -0.75
N TYR A 10 -2.28 16.07 -1.94
CA TYR A 10 -1.59 15.63 -3.15
C TYR A 10 -0.07 15.76 -3.04
N THR A 11 0.41 16.91 -2.53
CA THR A 11 1.84 17.13 -2.31
C THR A 11 2.43 16.15 -1.29
N ARG A 12 1.67 15.79 -0.25
CA ARG A 12 2.09 14.79 0.74
C ARG A 12 2.05 13.37 0.15
N PHE A 13 1.06 13.06 -0.67
CA PHE A 13 0.94 11.78 -1.36
C PHE A 13 2.15 11.51 -2.25
N LEU A 14 2.58 12.47 -3.07
CA LEU A 14 3.77 12.31 -3.93
C LEU A 14 5.07 12.07 -3.15
N LYS A 15 5.13 12.48 -1.89
CA LYS A 15 6.28 12.26 -0.98
C LYS A 15 6.12 11.04 -0.08
N SER A 16 4.97 10.36 -0.15
CA SER A 16 4.67 9.23 0.71
C SER A 16 5.44 7.97 0.30
N TYR A 17 5.63 7.07 1.25
CA TYR A 17 6.21 5.75 0.99
C TYR A 17 5.39 4.97 -0.04
N LEU A 18 4.06 5.08 0.02
CA LEU A 18 3.16 4.43 -0.95
C LEU A 18 3.48 4.83 -2.39
N TYR A 19 3.69 6.12 -2.66
CA TYR A 19 4.05 6.59 -4.00
C TYR A 19 5.42 6.03 -4.44
N GLN A 20 6.40 6.03 -3.53
CA GLN A 20 7.73 5.49 -3.80
C GLN A 20 7.67 4.00 -4.16
N GLU A 21 6.93 3.18 -3.42
CA GLU A 21 6.80 1.74 -3.70
C GLU A 21 6.13 1.49 -5.06
N CYS A 22 5.11 2.27 -5.41
CA CYS A 22 4.49 2.20 -6.73
C CYS A 22 5.49 2.52 -7.84
N MET A 23 6.31 3.56 -7.67
CA MET A 23 7.35 3.93 -8.65
C MET A 23 8.42 2.84 -8.78
N LEU A 24 8.84 2.22 -7.67
CA LEU A 24 9.76 1.09 -7.69
C LEU A 24 9.17 -0.11 -8.43
N ALA A 25 7.91 -0.45 -8.14
CA ALA A 25 7.23 -1.55 -8.84
C ALA A 25 7.14 -1.29 -10.35
N GLU A 26 6.85 -0.06 -10.76
CA GLU A 26 6.79 0.34 -12.17
C GLU A 26 8.14 0.14 -12.88
N VAL A 27 9.24 0.66 -12.31
CA VAL A 27 10.57 0.53 -12.93
C VAL A 27 11.09 -0.90 -12.94
N GLU A 28 10.69 -1.73 -11.98
CA GLU A 28 11.06 -3.14 -11.90
C GLU A 28 10.11 -4.06 -12.70
N GLY A 29 9.03 -3.52 -13.28
CA GLY A 29 8.00 -4.31 -13.98
C GLY A 29 7.22 -5.25 -13.07
N ARG A 30 7.11 -4.94 -11.78
CA ARG A 30 6.36 -5.73 -10.79
C ARG A 30 4.90 -5.24 -10.70
N PRO A 31 3.98 -6.07 -10.19
CA PRO A 31 2.63 -5.62 -9.87
C PRO A 31 2.63 -4.50 -8.83
N LEU A 32 1.68 -3.57 -8.93
CA LEU A 32 1.50 -2.51 -7.94
C LEU A 32 1.16 -3.07 -6.54
N PRO A 33 1.57 -2.39 -5.46
CA PRO A 33 1.26 -2.81 -4.09
C PRO A 33 -0.24 -2.72 -3.80
N ASP A 34 -0.75 -3.64 -2.99
CA ASP A 34 -2.14 -3.61 -2.52
C ASP A 34 -2.35 -2.40 -1.57
N PRO A 35 -3.23 -1.45 -1.89
CA PRO A 35 -3.46 -0.25 -1.08
C PRO A 35 -3.89 -0.56 0.36
N TYR A 36 -4.52 -1.70 0.61
CA TYR A 36 -5.00 -2.10 1.94
C TYR A 36 -3.92 -2.81 2.78
N GLN A 37 -2.79 -3.19 2.17
CA GLN A 37 -1.67 -3.82 2.85
C GLN A 37 -0.55 -2.82 3.19
N VAL A 38 -0.62 -1.59 2.69
CA VAL A 38 0.40 -0.57 2.97
C VAL A 38 0.17 0.01 4.37
N PRO A 39 1.15 -0.09 5.29
CA PRO A 39 1.00 0.46 6.62
C PRO A 39 0.77 1.97 6.55
N SER A 40 -0.31 2.43 7.19
CA SER A 40 -0.75 3.83 7.19
C SER A 40 0.17 4.77 7.99
N SER A 41 1.19 4.22 8.66
CA SER A 41 2.09 4.94 9.54
C SER A 41 3.56 4.60 9.26
N PRO A 42 4.44 5.60 9.03
CA PRO A 42 5.84 5.39 8.67
C PRO A 42 6.71 4.80 9.79
N THR A 43 6.16 4.62 11.00
CA THR A 43 6.89 4.18 12.20
C THR A 43 6.46 2.82 12.74
N SER A 44 5.49 2.12 12.13
CA SER A 44 5.13 0.78 12.59
C SER A 44 6.05 -0.27 11.96
N LYS A 45 7.26 -0.40 12.50
CA LYS A 45 7.96 -1.69 12.42
C LYS A 45 7.09 -2.68 13.21
N HIS A 46 6.70 -3.79 12.57
CA HIS A 46 5.68 -4.76 13.00
C HIS A 46 4.26 -4.33 12.52
N SER A 47 3.53 -5.10 11.71
CA SER A 47 3.36 -6.55 11.76
C SER A 47 3.34 -7.19 10.37
N THR A 48 4.38 -7.95 10.07
CA THR A 48 4.31 -9.07 9.13
C THR A 48 3.46 -10.18 9.76
N SER A 49 2.13 -10.13 9.61
CA SER A 49 1.25 -11.30 9.72
C SER A 49 -0.19 -10.89 9.36
N SER A 50 -0.45 -10.65 8.08
CA SER A 50 -1.79 -10.94 7.59
C SER A 50 -1.80 -12.44 7.32
N ASP A 51 -2.27 -13.21 8.29
CA ASP A 51 -2.61 -14.61 8.10
C ASP A 51 -3.60 -14.70 6.94
N ARG A 52 -3.07 -15.05 5.77
CA ARG A 52 -3.86 -15.60 4.66
C ARG A 52 -4.43 -16.92 5.16
N SER A 53 -5.58 -16.87 5.81
CA SER A 53 -6.40 -18.05 6.08
C SER A 53 -6.86 -18.62 4.74
N ASN A 54 -6.03 -19.50 4.18
CA ASN A 54 -6.44 -20.45 3.16
C ASN A 54 -7.42 -21.43 3.80
N LEU A 55 -8.71 -21.06 3.88
CA LEU A 55 -9.78 -22.01 4.13
C LEU A 55 -9.96 -22.87 2.87
N SER A 56 -9.06 -23.82 2.67
CA SER A 56 -9.31 -24.96 1.80
C SER A 56 -10.19 -25.93 2.57
N THR A 57 -11.49 -25.94 2.29
CA THR A 57 -12.40 -26.98 2.76
C THR A 57 -12.05 -28.31 2.06
N PRO A 58 -11.74 -29.40 2.79
CA PRO A 58 -11.73 -30.72 2.19
C PRO A 58 -13.15 -31.27 2.13
N LYS A 59 -13.58 -31.67 0.93
CA LYS A 59 -14.71 -32.58 0.74
C LYS A 59 -14.35 -33.95 1.32
N LYS A 60 -15.12 -34.45 2.29
CA LYS A 60 -15.58 -35.84 2.34
C LYS A 60 -16.74 -36.01 3.31
#